data_AF-A0A2M9G5K4-F1
#
_entry.id   AF-A0A2M9G5K4-F1
#
_cell.length_a   1.000
_cell.length_b   1.000
_cell.length_c   1.000
_cell.angle_alpha   90.00
_cell.angle_beta   90.00
_cell.angle_gamma   90.00
#
_symmetry.space_group_name_H-M   'P 1'
#
loop_
_entity.id
_entity.type
_entity.pdbx_description
1 polymer ?
#
loop_
_entity_poly.entity_id
_entity_poly.type
_entity_poly.pdbx_seq_one_letter_code
_entity_poly.pdbx_strand_id
1 'polypeptide(L)'
;MKGEVLEYDIDADHGLISADDGNRYQFRGMDVRADRPPRPGDRVDFQTEGNDAREIYVQKPAVPADGKNKIVAGLLAIFIGALGIHKFYLGYSTAGIIMLAVFLLGWIALGIPSIIISIIAFIEGIIYLVKSDEEFHQRYVANKRAWF
;
A
#
# COMPACT_ATOMS: atom_id res chain seq x y z
N MET A 1 -17.40 3.66 10.26
CA MET A 1 -17.64 3.49 8.82
C MET A 1 -16.51 4.18 8.08
N LYS A 2 -16.13 3.68 6.91
CA LYS A 2 -15.07 4.30 6.11
C LYS A 2 -15.67 4.90 4.84
N GLY A 3 -15.03 5.94 4.33
CA GLY A 3 -15.47 6.60 3.11
C GLY A 3 -14.45 7.60 2.58
N GLU A 4 -14.90 8.38 1.62
CA GLU A 4 -14.16 9.44 0.95
C GLU A 4 -14.97 10.75 1.01
N VAL A 5 -14.30 11.84 1.36
CA VAL A 5 -14.90 13.18 1.31
C VAL A 5 -15.10 13.57 -0.15
N LEU A 6 -16.34 13.86 -0.54
CA LEU A 6 -16.65 14.35 -1.88
C LEU A 6 -16.51 15.87 -1.97
N GLU A 7 -16.99 16.57 -0.94
CA GLU A 7 -17.03 18.02 -0.91
C GLU A 7 -17.07 18.51 0.54
N TYR A 8 -16.47 19.67 0.78
CA TYR A 8 -16.63 20.41 2.02
C TYR A 8 -16.58 21.91 1.73
N ASP A 9 -17.68 22.59 2.01
CA ASP A 9 -17.79 24.04 1.97
C ASP A 9 -17.61 24.58 3.40
N ILE A 10 -16.51 25.31 3.61
CA ILE A 10 -16.15 25.89 4.90
C ILE A 10 -17.08 27.07 5.25
N ASP A 11 -17.53 27.84 4.25
CA ASP A 11 -18.35 29.03 4.48
C ASP A 11 -19.77 28.63 4.89
N ALA A 12 -20.31 27.58 4.27
CA ALA A 12 -21.62 27.04 4.57
C ALA A 12 -21.61 25.93 5.65
N ASP A 13 -20.43 25.58 6.18
CA ASP A 13 -20.17 24.53 7.18
C ASP A 13 -20.89 23.20 6.91
N HIS A 14 -20.88 22.77 5.64
CA HIS A 14 -21.48 21.52 5.24
C HIS A 14 -20.55 20.75 4.31
N GLY A 15 -20.49 19.44 4.50
CA GLY A 15 -19.73 18.54 3.66
C GLY A 15 -20.46 17.24 3.41
N LEU A 16 -19.93 16.47 2.47
CA LEU A 16 -20.51 15.22 2.00
C LEU A 16 -19.45 14.14 1.93
N ILE A 17 -19.73 12.98 2.52
CA ILE A 17 -18.89 11.78 2.47
C ILE A 17 -19.62 10.71 1.68
N SER A 18 -18.92 10.07 0.73
CA SER A 18 -19.35 8.81 0.13
C SER A 18 -18.77 7.68 0.95
N ALA A 19 -19.60 6.89 1.62
CA ALA A 19 -19.10 5.74 2.39
C ALA A 19 -18.86 4.52 1.50
N ASP A 20 -18.05 3.59 2.02
CA ASP A 20 -17.71 2.32 1.37
C ASP A 20 -18.95 1.38 1.25
N ASP A 21 -20.04 1.68 1.96
CA ASP A 21 -21.34 0.97 1.84
C ASP A 21 -22.20 1.46 0.65
N GLY A 22 -21.76 2.51 -0.05
CA GLY A 22 -22.44 3.12 -1.19
C GLY A 22 -23.40 4.27 -0.82
N ASN A 23 -23.67 4.52 0.46
CA ASN A 23 -24.50 5.63 0.92
C ASN A 23 -23.70 6.93 1.07
N ARG A 24 -24.43 8.05 1.14
CA ARG A 24 -23.84 9.39 1.33
C ARG A 24 -24.27 9.96 2.67
N TYR A 25 -23.31 10.51 3.39
CA TYR A 25 -23.52 11.09 4.72
C TYR A 25 -23.10 12.55 4.72
N GLN A 26 -23.92 13.39 5.33
CA GLN A 26 -23.62 14.81 5.51
C GLN A 26 -22.76 14.99 6.75
N PHE A 27 -21.91 16.01 6.77
CA PHE A 27 -21.18 16.38 7.97
C PHE A 27 -21.00 17.88 8.11
N ARG A 28 -20.64 18.31 9.31
CA ARG A 28 -20.25 19.69 9.63
C ARG A 28 -18.81 19.74 10.10
N GLY A 29 -18.19 20.92 10.04
CA GLY A 29 -16.83 21.13 10.50
C GLY A 29 -16.62 20.75 11.97
N MET A 30 -17.64 20.92 12.81
CA MET A 30 -17.58 20.56 14.23
C MET A 30 -17.45 19.04 14.49
N ASP A 31 -17.86 18.21 13.53
CA ASP A 31 -17.79 16.75 13.63
C ASP A 31 -16.40 16.22 13.25
N VAL A 32 -15.55 17.06 12.64
CA VAL A 32 -14.21 16.71 12.18
C VAL A 32 -13.22 16.69 13.34
N ARG A 33 -12.54 15.56 13.51
CA ARG A 33 -11.48 15.31 14.49
C ARG A 33 -10.12 15.26 13.81
N ALA A 34 -9.77 16.32 13.08
CA ALA A 34 -8.51 16.44 12.35
C ALA A 34 -7.88 17.83 12.51
N ASP A 35 -6.55 17.91 12.43
CA ASP A 35 -5.78 19.16 12.56
C ASP A 35 -5.98 20.13 11.38
N ARG A 36 -6.67 19.69 10.32
CA ARG A 36 -6.97 20.47 9.12
C ARG A 36 -8.38 20.19 8.62
N PRO A 37 -8.99 21.12 7.88
CA PRO A 37 -10.22 20.87 7.14
C PRO A 37 -10.07 19.64 6.22
N PRO A 38 -11.10 18.77 6.12
CA PRO A 38 -11.13 17.71 5.13
C PRO A 38 -11.20 18.32 3.72
N ARG A 39 -10.54 17.66 2.76
CA ARG A 39 -10.55 18.04 1.35
C ARG A 39 -11.23 16.94 0.54
N PRO A 40 -11.84 17.29 -0.62
CA PRO A 40 -12.26 16.29 -1.59
C PRO A 40 -11.16 15.26 -1.86
N GLY A 41 -11.50 13.97 -1.77
CA GLY A 41 -10.58 12.85 -1.93
C GLY A 41 -9.94 12.33 -0.63
N ASP A 42 -10.10 13.01 0.51
CA ASP A 42 -9.59 12.50 1.78
C ASP A 42 -10.35 11.23 2.18
N ARG A 43 -9.61 10.16 2.50
CA ARG A 43 -10.18 8.97 3.16
C ARG A 43 -10.46 9.30 4.62
N VAL A 44 -11.64 8.90 5.10
CA VAL A 44 -12.10 9.19 6.45
C VAL A 44 -12.64 7.93 7.11
N ASP A 45 -12.46 7.84 8.42
CA ASP A 45 -13.25 6.96 9.30
C ASP A 45 -14.22 7.84 10.11
N PHE A 46 -15.45 7.40 10.26
CA PHE A 46 -16.51 8.19 10.90
C PHE A 46 -17.59 7.29 11.50
N GLN A 47 -18.31 7.80 12.50
CA GLN A 47 -19.52 7.14 13.01
C GLN A 47 -20.75 7.68 12.29
N THR A 48 -21.76 6.84 12.08
CA THR A 48 -23.02 7.26 11.46
C THR A 48 -24.09 7.49 12.51
N GLU A 49 -24.76 8.63 12.42
CA GLU A 49 -25.95 8.95 13.20
C GLU A 49 -27.07 9.35 12.23
N GLY A 50 -27.91 8.39 11.86
CA GLY A 50 -28.90 8.61 10.80
C GLY A 50 -28.24 8.88 9.45
N ASN A 51 -28.43 10.09 8.90
CA ASN A 51 -27.84 10.52 7.63
C ASN A 51 -26.59 11.41 7.82
N ASP A 52 -26.15 11.59 9.07
CA ASP A 52 -25.02 12.41 9.43
C ASP A 52 -23.80 11.55 9.77
N ALA A 53 -22.62 12.02 9.37
CA ALA A 53 -21.33 11.50 9.78
C ALA A 53 -20.82 12.31 10.98
N ARG A 54 -20.49 11.61 12.06
CA ARG A 54 -19.97 12.12 13.32
C ARG A 54 -18.55 11.60 13.56
N GLU A 55 -17.81 12.28 14.42
CA GLU A 55 -16.44 11.89 14.82
C GLU A 55 -15.55 11.52 13.62
N ILE A 56 -15.42 12.45 12.68
CA ILE A 56 -14.75 12.19 11.41
C ILE A 56 -13.25 12.32 11.58
N TYR A 57 -12.55 11.22 11.48
CA TYR A 57 -11.10 11.15 11.49
C TYR A 57 -10.59 11.10 10.05
N VAL A 58 -9.85 12.13 9.64
CA VAL A 58 -9.12 12.10 8.36
C VAL A 58 -8.01 11.07 8.49
N GLN A 59 -8.12 9.98 7.73
CA GLN A 59 -7.10 8.96 7.69
C GLN A 59 -5.90 9.58 6.97
N LYS A 60 -4.85 9.89 7.74
CA LYS A 60 -3.53 10.05 7.15
C LYS A 60 -3.24 8.73 6.45
N PRO A 61 -2.85 8.71 5.16
CA PRO A 61 -2.39 7.49 4.54
C PRO A 61 -1.36 6.90 5.48
N ALA A 62 -1.53 5.63 5.85
CA ALA A 62 -0.68 4.99 6.82
C ALA A 62 0.76 5.13 6.32
N VAL A 63 1.50 6.09 6.88
CA VAL A 63 2.94 6.17 6.68
C VAL A 63 3.44 4.98 7.48
N PRO A 64 3.80 3.89 6.82
CA PRO A 64 4.01 2.63 7.51
C PRO A 64 5.24 2.80 8.39
N ALA A 65 5.09 2.48 9.67
CA ALA A 65 6.14 2.63 10.69
C ALA A 65 7.44 1.87 10.37
N ASP A 66 7.39 0.94 9.42
CA ASP A 66 8.50 0.07 9.00
C ASP A 66 9.36 0.64 7.85
N GLY A 67 9.03 1.83 7.31
CA GLY A 67 9.87 2.58 6.35
C GLY A 67 10.11 1.94 4.97
N LYS A 68 9.50 0.78 4.68
CA LYS A 68 9.66 0.07 3.40
C LYS A 68 8.80 0.73 2.32
N ASN A 69 9.41 1.15 1.22
CA ASN A 69 8.73 1.83 0.11
C ASN A 69 8.57 0.86 -1.08
N LYS A 70 7.36 0.75 -1.62
CA LYS A 70 7.05 -0.13 -2.76
C LYS A 70 7.86 0.23 -4.02
N ILE A 71 8.15 1.52 -4.22
CA ILE A 71 8.94 2.00 -5.35
C ILE A 71 10.37 1.50 -5.20
N VAL A 72 10.97 1.64 -4.02
CA VAL A 72 12.32 1.12 -3.73
C VAL A 72 12.35 -0.40 -3.92
N ALA A 73 11.38 -1.13 -3.35
CA ALA A 73 11.29 -2.58 -3.51
C ALA A 73 11.15 -2.99 -4.99
N GLY A 74 10.31 -2.30 -5.76
CA GLY A 74 10.07 -2.57 -7.17
C GLY A 74 11.28 -2.27 -8.06
N LEU A 75 11.96 -1.15 -7.84
CA LEU A 75 13.19 -0.80 -8.57
C LEU A 75 14.33 -1.78 -8.27
N LEU A 76 14.51 -2.15 -6.99
CA LEU A 76 15.48 -3.19 -6.61
C LEU A 76 15.17 -4.51 -7.31
N ALA A 77 13.89 -4.89 -7.41
CA ALA A 77 13.46 -6.12 -8.06
C ALA A 77 13.73 -6.09 -9.59
N ILE A 78 13.50 -4.96 -10.26
CA ILE A 78 13.69 -4.83 -11.71
C ILE A 78 15.17 -4.83 -12.11
N PHE A 79 16.01 -4.05 -11.43
CA PHE A 79 17.40 -3.87 -11.86
C PHE A 79 18.34 -4.95 -11.34
N ILE A 80 18.14 -5.40 -10.11
CA ILE A 80 19.05 -6.32 -9.41
C ILE A 80 18.32 -7.42 -8.63
N GLY A 81 17.05 -7.67 -8.97
CA GLY A 81 16.21 -8.61 -8.22
C GLY A 81 16.54 -10.08 -8.47
N ALA A 82 17.25 -10.41 -9.56
CA ALA A 82 17.75 -11.76 -9.79
C ALA A 82 18.67 -12.24 -8.65
N LEU A 83 19.33 -11.31 -7.96
CA LEU A 83 20.14 -11.57 -6.76
C LEU A 83 19.32 -11.69 -5.47
N GLY A 84 18.01 -11.41 -5.51
CA GLY A 84 17.11 -11.42 -4.35
C GLY A 84 17.15 -10.17 -3.48
N ILE A 85 17.74 -9.06 -3.93
CA ILE A 85 17.96 -7.85 -3.11
C ILE A 85 16.65 -7.23 -2.61
N HIS A 86 15.59 -7.24 -3.43
CA HIS A 86 14.27 -6.78 -3.01
C HIS A 86 13.67 -7.63 -1.88
N LYS A 87 14.03 -8.91 -1.77
CA LYS A 87 13.62 -9.76 -0.64
C LYS A 87 14.33 -9.37 0.65
N PHE A 88 15.63 -9.11 0.58
CA PHE A 88 16.38 -8.61 1.74
C PHE A 88 15.86 -7.26 2.23
N TYR A 89 15.54 -6.36 1.29
CA TYR A 89 14.91 -5.06 1.61
C TYR A 89 13.60 -5.22 2.39
N LEU A 90 12.77 -6.20 2.03
CA LEU A 90 11.52 -6.50 2.73
C LEU A 90 11.71 -7.27 4.05
N GLY A 91 12.93 -7.72 4.35
CA GLY A 91 13.25 -8.54 5.52
C GLY A 91 13.00 -10.04 5.33
N TYR A 92 12.91 -10.51 4.08
CA TYR A 92 12.74 -11.91 3.70
C TYR A 92 14.08 -12.60 3.44
N SER A 93 14.92 -12.70 4.47
CA SER A 93 16.29 -13.22 4.33
C SER A 93 16.35 -14.63 3.73
N THR A 94 15.47 -15.54 4.13
CA THR A 94 15.43 -16.90 3.58
C THR A 94 15.12 -16.89 2.08
N ALA A 95 14.12 -16.12 1.64
CA ALA A 95 13.77 -16.02 0.23
C ALA A 95 14.91 -15.37 -0.59
N GLY A 96 15.53 -14.32 -0.05
CA GLY A 96 16.69 -13.67 -0.67
C GLY A 96 17.87 -14.62 -0.85
N ILE A 97 18.19 -15.43 0.17
CA ILE A 97 19.26 -16.44 0.11
C ILE A 97 18.94 -17.51 -0.95
N ILE A 98 17.69 -17.97 -1.03
CA ILE A 98 17.26 -18.93 -2.06
C ILE A 98 17.46 -18.34 -3.46
N MET A 99 17.01 -17.11 -3.70
CA MET A 99 17.20 -16.45 -5.01
C MET A 99 18.67 -16.32 -5.37
N LEU A 100 19.50 -15.86 -4.42
CA LEU A 100 20.94 -15.70 -4.61
C LEU A 100 21.61 -17.04 -4.94
N ALA A 101 21.32 -18.09 -4.18
CA ALA A 101 21.89 -19.42 -4.40
C ALA A 101 21.48 -20.00 -5.76
N VAL A 102 20.19 -19.91 -6.12
CA VAL A 102 19.70 -20.39 -7.41
C VAL A 102 20.31 -19.59 -8.57
N PHE A 103 20.45 -18.28 -8.42
CA PHE A 103 21.06 -17.44 -9.45
C PHE A 103 22.55 -17.78 -9.66
N LEU A 104 23.33 -17.93 -8.59
CA LEU A 104 24.77 -18.23 -8.65
C LEU A 104 25.05 -19.67 -9.10
N LEU A 105 24.30 -20.65 -8.59
CA LEU A 105 24.48 -22.07 -8.94
C LEU A 105 23.78 -22.45 -10.24
N GLY A 106 22.86 -21.62 -10.74
CA GLY A 106 22.09 -21.89 -11.95
C GLY A 106 22.94 -22.03 -13.22
N TRP A 107 24.15 -21.47 -13.24
CA TRP A 107 25.13 -21.68 -14.31
C TRP A 107 25.47 -23.17 -14.52
N ILE A 108 25.48 -23.98 -13.46
CA ILE A 108 25.75 -25.43 -13.54
C ILE A 108 24.69 -26.14 -14.40
N ALA A 109 23.46 -25.61 -14.39
CA ALA A 109 22.33 -26.09 -15.17
C ALA A 109 22.06 -25.22 -16.41
N LEU A 110 23.13 -24.88 -17.16
CA LEU A 110 23.07 -24.10 -18.40
C LEU A 110 22.49 -22.68 -18.24
N GLY A 111 22.46 -22.14 -17.02
CA GLY A 111 21.92 -20.80 -16.73
C GLY A 111 20.39 -20.73 -16.73
N ILE A 112 19.67 -21.83 -17.01
CA ILE A 112 18.21 -21.86 -17.05
C ILE A 112 17.60 -21.44 -15.69
N PRO A 113 18.07 -21.94 -14.53
CA PRO A 113 17.53 -21.50 -13.24
C PRO A 113 17.76 -20.01 -12.98
N SER A 114 18.91 -19.46 -13.40
CA SER A 114 19.23 -18.03 -13.26
C SER A 114 18.27 -17.17 -14.08
N ILE A 115 17.91 -17.61 -15.30
CA ILE A 115 16.91 -16.93 -16.14
C ILE A 115 15.52 -16.98 -15.48
N ILE A 116 15.10 -18.14 -14.96
CA ILE A 116 13.80 -18.30 -14.29
C ILE A 116 13.69 -17.35 -13.09
N ILE A 117 14.70 -17.30 -12.22
CA ILE A 117 14.71 -16.40 -11.06
C ILE A 117 14.71 -14.93 -11.47
N SER A 118 15.38 -14.58 -12.57
CA SER A 118 15.37 -13.23 -13.12
C SER A 118 13.97 -12.81 -13.58
N ILE A 119 13.23 -13.71 -14.23
CA ILE A 119 11.84 -13.49 -14.64
C ILE A 119 10.92 -13.34 -13.42
N ILE A 120 11.06 -14.20 -12.41
CA ILE A 120 10.31 -14.12 -11.15
C ILE A 120 10.52 -12.74 -10.51
N ALA A 121 11.78 -12.31 -10.35
CA ALA A 121 12.12 -11.02 -9.77
C ALA A 121 11.51 -9.85 -10.56
N PHE A 122 11.58 -9.91 -11.88
CA PHE A 122 11.02 -8.88 -12.75
C PHE A 122 9.49 -8.78 -12.59
N ILE A 123 8.78 -9.91 -12.58
CA ILE A 123 7.32 -9.95 -12.37
C ILE A 123 6.96 -9.38 -10.99
N GLU A 124 7.68 -9.76 -9.94
CA GLU A 124 7.45 -9.19 -8.61
C GLU A 124 7.69 -7.68 -8.57
N GLY A 125 8.72 -7.19 -9.28
CA GLY A 125 8.96 -5.76 -9.41
C GLY A 125 7.77 -5.01 -9.99
N ILE A 126 7.18 -5.53 -11.08
CA ILE A 126 5.96 -4.96 -11.66
C ILE A 126 4.79 -5.02 -10.68
N ILE A 127 4.59 -6.15 -9.98
CA ILE A 127 3.52 -6.31 -8.99
C ILE A 127 3.65 -5.27 -7.88
N TYR A 128 4.87 -5.02 -7.38
CA TYR A 128 5.09 -4.03 -6.33
C TYR A 128 4.77 -2.61 -6.78
N LEU A 129 5.14 -2.26 -8.02
CA LEU A 129 4.92 -0.91 -8.57
C LEU A 129 3.44 -0.63 -8.89
N VAL A 130 2.70 -1.64 -9.36
CA VAL A 130 1.28 -1.48 -9.74
C VAL A 130 0.35 -1.51 -8.53
N LYS A 131 0.79 -2.08 -7.40
CA LYS A 131 0.00 -2.09 -6.17
C LYS A 131 -0.17 -0.71 -5.55
N SER A 132 -1.33 -0.49 -4.92
CA SER A 132 -1.48 0.62 -3.99
C SER A 132 -0.53 0.44 -2.80
N ASP A 133 -0.13 1.54 -2.17
CA ASP A 133 0.77 1.50 -1.01
C ASP A 133 0.15 0.66 0.12
N GLU A 134 -1.13 0.87 0.41
CA GLU A 134 -1.85 0.08 1.43
C GLU A 134 -1.82 -1.42 1.14
N GLU A 135 -2.12 -1.85 -0.10
CA GLU A 135 -2.10 -3.27 -0.45
C GLU A 135 -0.71 -3.88 -0.38
N PHE A 136 0.30 -3.13 -0.82
CA PHE A 136 1.69 -3.55 -0.74
C PHE A 136 2.09 -3.75 0.73
N HIS A 137 1.72 -2.81 1.60
CA HIS A 137 2.01 -2.86 3.02
C HIS A 137 1.32 -4.02 3.71
N GLN A 138 0.02 -4.16 3.53
CA GLN A 138 -0.71 -5.27 4.13
C GLN A 138 -0.14 -6.62 3.68
N ARG A 139 0.15 -6.78 2.38
CA ARG A 139 0.59 -8.08 1.83
C ARG A 139 2.06 -8.41 2.13
N TYR A 140 2.97 -7.48 1.86
CA TYR A 140 4.41 -7.73 1.85
C TYR A 140 5.15 -7.16 3.05
N VAL A 141 4.51 -6.34 3.88
CA VAL A 141 5.14 -5.84 5.11
C VAL A 141 4.48 -6.45 6.34
N ALA A 142 3.16 -6.35 6.46
CA ALA A 142 2.41 -6.88 7.60
C ALA A 142 2.28 -8.41 7.55
N ASN A 143 1.74 -8.95 6.45
CA ASN A 143 1.49 -10.40 6.31
C ASN A 143 2.71 -11.21 5.90
N LYS A 144 3.87 -10.55 5.68
CA LYS A 144 5.14 -11.18 5.29
C LYS A 144 5.03 -12.21 4.16
N ARG A 145 4.20 -11.94 3.14
CA ARG A 145 4.06 -12.83 1.97
C ARG A 145 5.34 -12.83 1.14
N ALA A 146 6.14 -13.88 1.26
CA ALA A 146 7.47 -13.94 0.68
C ALA A 146 7.51 -14.07 -0.86
N TRP A 147 6.46 -14.58 -1.50
CA TRP A 147 6.35 -14.77 -2.96
C TRP A 147 4.96 -14.34 -3.43
N PHE A 148 4.87 -13.83 -4.67
CA PHE A 148 3.65 -13.36 -5.38
C PHE A 148 2.38 -13.27 -4.52
#